data_AF-A0A382IS11-F1
#
_entry.id   AF-A0A382IS11-F1
#
_cell.length_a   1.000
_cell.length_b   1.000
_cell.length_c   1.000
_cell.angle_alpha   90.00
_cell.angle_beta   90.00
_cell.angle_gamma   90.00
#
_symmetry.space_group_name_H-M   'P 1'
#
loop_
_entity.id
_entity.type
_entity.pdbx_description
1 polymer ?
#
loop_
_entity_poly.entity_id
_entity_poly.type
_entity_poly.pdbx_seq_one_letter_code
_entity_poly.pdbx_strand_id
1 'polypeptide(L)'
;MLNRRAFLKISGIISAALSLFPLSFGKKLLSKTQESSSGISTYFAEEYGDGIFVLHSENPNTATPPVMTYWEYLQDCQGYWDEPGEITDEDLDIYDISRDQLEDICPVEMYEDWWWEWYSSTIDSFNEFFHYNDVEILGKELHENIEWTEGPHPGSNYVAVEFRCKETLLAFQKKLNELGHPVNIEFVNWDSYVLWEEKS
;
A
#
# COMPACT_ATOMS: atom_id res chain seq x y z
N MET A 1 5.80 33.73 -0.03
CA MET A 1 5.74 33.21 1.36
C MET A 1 4.43 33.66 2.01
N LEU A 2 3.73 32.70 2.65
CA LEU A 2 2.39 32.73 3.29
C LEU A 2 1.20 32.85 2.29
N ASN A 3 0.19 31.96 2.26
CA ASN A 3 -0.43 31.18 3.35
C ASN A 3 -0.84 29.74 2.92
N ARG A 4 -0.18 28.71 3.48
CA ARG A 4 -0.55 27.28 3.40
C ARG A 4 -1.70 26.91 4.38
N ARG A 5 -2.79 27.68 4.45
CA ARG A 5 -3.91 27.40 5.39
C ARG A 5 -5.33 27.55 4.82
N ALA A 6 -5.52 27.55 3.51
CA ALA A 6 -6.82 27.87 2.90
C ALA A 6 -7.51 26.74 2.11
N PHE A 7 -7.00 25.50 2.06
CA PHE A 7 -7.69 24.40 1.36
C PHE A 7 -8.19 23.27 2.25
N LEU A 8 -8.34 23.53 3.56
CA LEU A 8 -9.05 22.66 4.51
C LEU A 8 -10.45 23.19 4.88
N LYS A 9 -11.07 24.02 4.03
CA LYS A 9 -12.40 24.60 4.27
C LYS A 9 -13.32 24.59 3.05
N ILE A 10 -13.44 23.44 2.40
CA ILE A 10 -14.72 23.05 1.80
C ILE A 10 -15.15 21.75 2.50
N SER A 11 -15.47 21.90 3.78
CA SER A 11 -16.14 20.88 4.57
C SER A 11 -17.59 20.76 4.13
N GLY A 12 -18.01 19.53 3.83
CA GLY A 12 -19.33 19.00 4.16
C GLY A 12 -20.54 19.70 3.54
N ILE A 13 -21.04 19.14 2.44
CA ILE A 13 -22.44 18.74 2.20
C ILE A 13 -22.36 17.74 1.03
N ILE A 14 -22.09 16.46 1.31
CA ILE A 14 -22.65 15.34 0.52
C ILE A 14 -22.91 14.22 1.53
N SER A 15 -23.84 14.47 2.46
CA SER A 15 -24.54 13.41 3.15
C SER A 15 -26.00 13.51 2.70
N ALA A 16 -26.55 12.37 2.28
CA ALA A 16 -27.91 12.16 1.79
C ALA A 16 -28.24 12.56 0.32
N ALA A 17 -27.54 12.01 -0.67
CA ALA A 17 -28.07 11.92 -2.05
C ALA A 17 -27.45 10.82 -2.94
N LEU A 18 -26.76 9.82 -2.38
CA LEU A 18 -26.28 8.63 -3.11
C LEU A 18 -26.94 7.35 -2.60
N SER A 19 -28.22 7.44 -2.26
CA SER A 19 -29.14 6.30 -2.38
C SER A 19 -29.76 6.40 -3.77
N LEU A 20 -29.62 5.35 -4.58
CA LEU A 20 -30.16 5.18 -5.95
C LEU A 20 -29.20 5.52 -7.10
N PHE A 21 -27.99 4.96 -7.08
CA PHE A 21 -27.38 4.48 -8.32
C PHE A 21 -26.90 3.05 -8.09
N PRO A 22 -27.23 2.10 -8.98
CA PRO A 22 -26.66 0.77 -8.90
C PRO A 22 -25.17 0.95 -9.22
N LEU A 23 -24.33 0.93 -8.20
CA LEU A 23 -22.89 0.72 -8.33
C LEU A 23 -22.71 -0.65 -8.98
N SER A 24 -22.77 -0.69 -10.31
CA SER A 24 -22.14 -1.75 -11.09
C SER A 24 -20.64 -1.47 -11.13
N PHE A 25 -20.02 -1.34 -9.95
CA PHE A 25 -18.57 -1.44 -9.81
C PHE A 25 -18.24 -2.92 -9.77
N GLY A 26 -18.39 -3.52 -10.94
CA GLY A 26 -18.14 -4.91 -11.25
C GLY A 26 -17.27 -5.02 -12.50
N LYS A 27 -16.32 -4.09 -12.70
CA LYS A 27 -15.11 -4.47 -13.41
C LYS A 27 -14.34 -5.33 -12.42
N LYS A 28 -14.50 -6.65 -12.59
CA LYS A 28 -13.55 -7.66 -12.15
C LYS A 28 -12.17 -7.00 -12.11
N LEU A 29 -11.67 -6.71 -10.90
CA LEU A 29 -10.25 -6.77 -10.64
C LEU A 29 -9.90 -8.17 -11.14
N LEU A 30 -9.34 -8.22 -12.35
CA LEU A 30 -8.58 -9.37 -12.77
C LEU A 30 -7.47 -9.39 -11.74
N SER A 31 -7.71 -10.15 -10.66
CA SER A 31 -6.64 -10.71 -9.88
C SER A 31 -5.68 -11.21 -10.92
N LYS A 32 -4.52 -10.56 -11.00
CA LYS A 32 -3.39 -11.08 -11.75
C LYS A 32 -3.31 -12.50 -11.24
N THR A 33 -3.71 -13.44 -12.09
CA THR A 33 -3.77 -14.83 -11.69
C THR A 33 -2.32 -15.13 -11.42
N GLN A 34 -1.96 -15.14 -10.14
CA GLN A 34 -0.61 -15.36 -9.67
C GLN A 34 -0.32 -16.75 -10.21
N GLU A 35 0.39 -16.78 -11.35
CA GLU A 35 0.94 -18.01 -11.86
C GLU A 35 1.63 -18.60 -10.64
N SER A 36 1.18 -19.79 -10.24
CA SER A 36 1.77 -20.52 -9.14
C SER A 36 3.17 -20.89 -9.57
N SER A 37 4.08 -19.92 -9.48
CA SER A 37 5.50 -20.19 -9.48
C SER A 37 5.68 -21.10 -8.28
N SER A 38 6.22 -22.28 -8.50
CA SER A 38 6.54 -23.25 -7.46
C SER A 38 7.71 -22.76 -6.58
N GLY A 39 7.78 -21.45 -6.34
CA GLY A 39 8.82 -20.74 -5.62
C GLY A 39 8.31 -20.29 -4.25
N ILE A 40 9.25 -20.09 -3.35
CA ILE A 40 9.01 -19.51 -2.03
C ILE A 40 8.78 -18.01 -2.24
N SER A 41 7.61 -17.48 -1.86
CA SER A 41 7.36 -16.03 -1.87
C SER A 41 8.20 -15.36 -0.78
N THR A 42 8.85 -14.24 -1.08
CA THR A 42 9.65 -13.48 -0.10
C THR A 42 8.92 -12.20 0.30
N TYR A 43 8.84 -11.95 1.60
CA TYR A 43 8.26 -10.78 2.22
C TYR A 43 9.29 -10.07 3.10
N PHE A 44 9.05 -8.80 3.38
CA PHE A 44 9.95 -7.94 4.11
C PHE A 44 9.28 -7.43 5.39
N ALA A 45 9.89 -7.66 6.54
CA ALA A 45 9.41 -7.24 7.84
C ALA A 45 10.15 -5.98 8.30
N GLU A 46 9.45 -4.85 8.34
CA GLU A 46 9.96 -3.58 8.86
C GLU A 46 9.48 -3.35 10.29
N GLU A 47 10.38 -2.93 11.18
CA GLU A 47 9.99 -2.54 12.55
C GLU A 47 9.52 -1.08 12.57
N TYR A 48 8.28 -0.84 13.00
CA TYR A 48 7.67 0.50 13.10
C TYR A 48 7.79 1.15 14.50
N GLY A 49 8.60 0.55 15.38
CA GLY A 49 8.79 0.97 16.77
C GLY A 49 8.07 0.05 17.77
N ASP A 50 8.47 0.13 19.04
CA ASP A 50 7.95 -0.69 20.15
C ASP A 50 8.03 -2.22 19.91
N GLY A 51 8.90 -2.67 19.01
CA GLY A 51 9.03 -4.07 18.61
C GLY A 51 7.93 -4.59 17.69
N ILE A 52 7.07 -3.72 17.16
CA ILE A 52 6.00 -4.09 16.22
C ILE A 52 6.57 -4.16 14.80
N PHE A 53 6.23 -5.23 14.08
CA PHE A 53 6.66 -5.44 12.70
C PHE A 53 5.49 -5.36 11.73
N VAL A 54 5.71 -4.76 10.56
CA VAL A 54 4.77 -4.70 9.45
C VAL A 54 5.33 -5.49 8.27
N LEU A 55 4.50 -6.23 7.54
CA LEU A 55 4.92 -6.97 6.35
C LEU A 55 4.69 -6.23 5.04
N HIS A 56 5.72 -6.20 4.21
CA HIS A 56 5.76 -5.59 2.89
C HIS A 56 6.03 -6.66 1.82
N SER A 57 5.34 -6.57 0.68
CA SER A 57 5.55 -7.42 -0.51
C SER A 57 6.84 -7.07 -1.26
N GLU A 58 7.35 -5.85 -1.07
CA GLU A 58 8.62 -5.36 -1.61
C GLU A 58 9.47 -4.74 -0.51
N ASN A 59 10.78 -4.67 -0.71
CA ASN A 59 11.71 -4.16 0.29
C ASN A 59 11.57 -2.63 0.39
N PRO A 60 11.05 -2.07 1.51
CA PRO A 60 10.79 -0.63 1.64
C PRO A 60 12.06 0.22 1.55
N ASN A 61 13.25 -0.33 1.84
CA ASN A 61 14.50 0.42 1.74
C ASN A 61 15.04 0.57 0.31
N THR A 62 14.59 -0.27 -0.61
CA THR A 62 15.09 -0.29 -2.00
C THR A 62 13.98 -0.11 -3.02
N ALA A 63 12.72 -0.10 -2.59
CA ALA A 63 11.58 0.19 -3.44
C ALA A 63 11.74 1.63 -3.97
N THR A 64 11.46 1.80 -5.26
CA THR A 64 11.52 3.09 -5.93
C THR A 64 10.26 3.30 -6.74
N PRO A 65 9.75 4.54 -6.85
CA PRO A 65 8.61 4.83 -7.70
C PRO A 65 8.82 4.30 -9.12
N PRO A 66 7.78 3.74 -9.77
CA PRO A 66 7.89 3.33 -11.15
C PRO A 66 8.17 4.54 -12.03
N VAL A 67 8.89 4.35 -13.14
CA VAL A 67 9.03 5.39 -14.16
C VAL A 67 7.72 5.48 -14.92
N MET A 68 7.12 6.67 -14.97
CA MET A 68 5.84 6.90 -15.64
C MET A 68 5.88 8.17 -16.49
N THR A 69 5.01 8.22 -17.51
CA THR A 69 4.73 9.38 -18.33
C THR A 69 3.86 10.40 -17.59
N TYR A 70 3.76 11.63 -18.10
CA TYR A 70 2.80 12.60 -17.58
C TYR A 70 1.35 12.12 -17.69
N TRP A 71 1.02 11.38 -18.76
CA TRP A 71 -0.28 10.75 -18.91
C TRP A 71 -0.55 9.73 -17.78
N GLU A 72 0.37 8.80 -17.56
CA GLU A 72 0.25 7.81 -16.49
C GLU A 72 0.17 8.47 -15.10
N TYR A 73 0.93 9.54 -14.85
CA TYR A 73 0.80 10.33 -13.63
C TYR A 73 -0.62 10.90 -13.44
N LEU A 74 -1.18 11.55 -14.47
CA LEU A 74 -2.52 12.14 -14.39
C LEU A 74 -3.60 11.06 -14.27
N GLN A 75 -3.45 9.95 -14.98
CA GLN A 75 -4.37 8.82 -14.92
C GLN A 75 -4.32 8.13 -13.55
N ASP A 76 -3.15 7.68 -13.12
CA ASP A 76 -3.00 6.80 -11.95
C ASP A 76 -3.06 7.58 -10.63
N CYS A 77 -2.49 8.80 -10.59
CA CYS A 77 -2.40 9.57 -9.36
C CYS A 77 -3.61 10.49 -9.13
N GLN A 78 -4.21 11.03 -10.20
CA GLN A 78 -5.34 11.96 -10.10
C GLN A 78 -6.69 11.28 -10.38
N GLY A 79 -6.72 10.28 -11.27
CA GLY A 79 -7.87 9.37 -11.41
C GLY A 79 -9.12 9.97 -12.05
N TYR A 80 -9.02 11.12 -12.71
CA TYR A 80 -10.18 11.82 -13.30
C TYR A 80 -10.47 11.44 -14.75
N TRP A 81 -9.50 10.86 -15.47
CA TRP A 81 -9.59 10.61 -16.91
C TRP A 81 -9.22 9.17 -17.25
N ASP A 82 -10.04 8.53 -18.09
CA ASP A 82 -9.82 7.15 -18.56
C ASP A 82 -8.99 7.14 -19.86
N GLU A 83 -9.08 8.21 -20.67
CA GLU A 83 -8.37 8.35 -21.95
C GLU A 83 -7.72 9.75 -22.11
N PRO A 84 -6.55 9.86 -22.78
CA PRO A 84 -5.86 11.15 -22.94
C PRO A 84 -6.70 12.23 -23.67
N GLY A 85 -7.63 11.81 -24.53
CA GLY A 85 -8.52 12.70 -25.27
C GLY A 85 -9.57 13.41 -24.41
N GLU A 86 -9.79 12.95 -23.18
CA GLU A 86 -10.74 13.55 -22.24
C GLU A 86 -10.14 14.75 -21.49
N ILE A 87 -8.81 14.81 -21.40
CA ILE A 87 -8.08 15.92 -20.76
C ILE A 87 -8.19 17.16 -21.63
N THR A 88 -8.71 18.25 -21.06
CA THR A 88 -8.74 19.57 -21.69
C THR A 88 -7.44 20.34 -21.44
N ASP A 89 -7.20 21.41 -22.19
CA ASP A 89 -6.04 22.27 -21.93
C ASP A 89 -6.17 22.99 -20.58
N GLU A 90 -7.39 23.29 -20.14
CA GLU A 90 -7.65 23.88 -18.81
C GLU A 90 -7.29 22.91 -17.67
N ASP A 91 -7.48 21.61 -17.87
CA ASP A 91 -7.07 20.59 -16.90
C ASP A 91 -5.54 20.53 -16.79
N LEU A 92 -4.84 20.58 -17.93
CA LEU A 92 -3.38 20.56 -17.99
C LEU A 92 -2.74 21.79 -17.36
N ASP A 93 -3.36 22.96 -17.53
CA ASP A 93 -2.91 24.23 -16.92
C ASP A 93 -2.88 24.16 -15.39
N ILE A 94 -3.72 23.34 -14.74
CA ILE A 94 -3.72 23.16 -13.27
C ILE A 94 -2.39 22.54 -12.80
N TYR A 95 -1.79 21.69 -13.63
CA TYR A 95 -0.58 20.93 -13.31
C TYR A 95 0.68 21.50 -13.97
N ASP A 96 0.57 22.61 -14.73
CA ASP A 96 1.67 23.24 -15.48
C ASP A 96 2.29 22.28 -16.52
N ILE A 97 1.45 21.51 -17.20
CA ILE A 97 1.83 20.53 -18.22
C ILE A 97 1.30 21.00 -19.58
N SER A 98 2.07 20.85 -20.66
CA SER A 98 1.53 21.04 -22.02
C SER A 98 1.13 19.72 -22.67
N ARG A 99 0.15 19.77 -23.59
CA ARG A 99 -0.42 18.56 -24.20
C ARG A 99 0.61 17.68 -24.92
N ASP A 100 1.63 18.29 -25.50
CA ASP A 100 2.73 17.58 -26.17
C ASP A 100 3.69 16.87 -25.21
N GLN A 101 3.64 17.19 -23.91
CA GLN A 101 4.43 16.52 -22.87
C GLN A 101 3.76 15.27 -22.30
N LEU A 102 2.51 14.96 -22.67
CA LEU A 102 1.78 13.82 -22.08
C LEU A 102 2.51 12.48 -22.19
N GLU A 103 3.29 12.28 -23.25
CA GLU A 103 4.08 11.08 -23.49
C GLU A 103 5.53 11.19 -22.96
N ASP A 104 5.93 12.36 -22.48
CA ASP A 104 7.24 12.55 -21.85
C ASP A 104 7.27 11.93 -20.46
N ILE A 105 8.47 11.55 -20.01
CA ILE A 105 8.68 11.01 -18.65
C ILE A 105 8.41 12.11 -17.63
N CYS A 106 7.48 11.81 -16.71
CA CYS A 106 7.16 12.66 -15.58
C CYS A 106 8.31 12.61 -14.54
N PRO A 107 8.77 13.76 -14.02
CA PRO A 107 9.72 13.79 -12.91
C PRO A 107 9.17 13.07 -11.68
N VAL A 108 9.99 12.20 -11.07
CA VAL A 108 9.62 11.37 -9.90
C VAL A 108 9.10 12.23 -8.74
N GLU A 109 9.66 13.42 -8.56
CA GLU A 109 9.31 14.35 -7.50
C GLU A 109 7.83 14.82 -7.56
N MET A 110 7.16 14.65 -8.70
CA MET A 110 5.74 14.99 -8.85
C MET A 110 4.80 13.95 -8.25
N TYR A 111 5.25 12.70 -8.11
CA TYR A 111 4.39 11.58 -7.70
C TYR A 111 5.00 10.67 -6.65
N GLU A 112 6.24 10.90 -6.22
CA GLU A 112 6.90 10.08 -5.20
C GLU A 112 6.15 10.08 -3.87
N ASP A 113 5.69 11.24 -3.38
CA ASP A 113 4.92 11.33 -2.13
C ASP A 113 3.58 10.57 -2.26
N TRP A 114 2.89 10.73 -3.39
CA TRP A 114 1.65 10.01 -3.68
C TRP A 114 1.91 8.50 -3.76
N TRP A 115 3.00 8.12 -4.43
CA TRP A 115 3.42 6.73 -4.53
C TRP A 115 3.66 6.19 -3.12
N TRP A 116 4.47 6.82 -2.27
CA TRP A 116 4.64 6.34 -0.89
C TRP A 116 3.34 6.31 -0.06
N GLU A 117 2.40 7.21 -0.30
CA GLU A 117 1.11 7.24 0.41
C GLU A 117 0.15 6.13 -0.03
N TRP A 118 0.15 5.77 -1.32
CA TRP A 118 -0.84 4.87 -1.93
C TRP A 118 -0.28 3.53 -2.42
N TYR A 119 1.01 3.48 -2.76
CA TYR A 119 1.81 2.27 -2.90
C TYR A 119 2.15 1.76 -1.50
N SER A 120 1.14 1.17 -0.88
CA SER A 120 1.32 0.38 0.32
C SER A 120 1.75 -1.02 -0.13
N SER A 121 3.05 -1.31 -0.11
CA SER A 121 3.53 -2.70 -0.24
C SER A 121 2.98 -3.61 0.87
N THR A 122 2.31 -3.03 1.88
CA THR A 122 1.64 -3.75 2.95
C THR A 122 0.25 -4.27 2.55
N ILE A 123 -0.40 -3.69 1.52
CA ILE A 123 -1.71 -4.13 1.04
C ILE A 123 -1.65 -5.52 0.39
N ASP A 124 -0.59 -5.81 -0.35
CA ASP A 124 -0.42 -7.09 -1.03
C ASP A 124 -0.20 -8.20 -0.01
N SER A 125 0.67 -7.97 0.98
CA SER A 125 0.87 -8.88 2.12
C SER A 125 -0.43 -9.12 2.88
N PHE A 126 -1.20 -8.06 3.14
CA PHE A 126 -2.50 -8.18 3.79
C PHE A 126 -3.45 -9.06 2.98
N ASN A 127 -3.64 -8.74 1.70
CA ASN A 127 -4.55 -9.48 0.81
C ASN A 127 -4.14 -10.94 0.66
N GLU A 128 -2.84 -11.24 0.63
CA GLU A 128 -2.34 -12.61 0.56
C GLU A 128 -2.56 -13.39 1.85
N PHE A 129 -2.54 -12.76 3.02
CA PHE A 129 -2.57 -13.47 4.30
C PHE A 129 -3.89 -13.38 5.07
N PHE A 130 -4.77 -12.45 4.72
CA PHE A 130 -5.99 -12.18 5.49
C PHE A 130 -6.92 -13.41 5.61
N HIS A 131 -6.93 -14.32 4.64
CA HIS A 131 -7.73 -15.56 4.75
C HIS A 131 -7.21 -16.53 5.82
N TYR A 132 -6.02 -16.30 6.38
CA TYR A 132 -5.53 -17.01 7.56
C TYR A 132 -5.99 -16.38 8.88
N ASN A 133 -6.68 -15.22 8.88
CA ASN A 133 -7.19 -14.54 10.07
C ASN A 133 -8.38 -15.29 10.71
N ASP A 134 -8.13 -16.51 11.16
CA ASP A 134 -9.05 -17.38 11.86
C ASP A 134 -8.31 -18.07 13.01
N VAL A 135 -8.90 -18.04 14.21
CA VAL A 135 -8.37 -18.66 15.42
C VAL A 135 -8.15 -20.17 15.24
N GLU A 136 -9.02 -20.86 14.49
CA GLU A 136 -8.88 -22.29 14.20
C GLU A 136 -7.67 -22.57 13.31
N ILE A 137 -7.34 -21.65 12.39
CA ILE A 137 -6.22 -21.80 11.48
C ILE A 137 -4.91 -21.47 12.20
N LEU A 138 -4.78 -20.27 12.76
CA LEU A 138 -3.52 -19.79 13.36
C LEU A 138 -3.27 -20.35 14.76
N GLY A 139 -4.32 -20.74 15.47
CA GLY A 139 -4.27 -20.95 16.91
C GLY A 139 -4.36 -19.64 17.67
N LYS A 140 -4.89 -19.72 18.89
CA LYS A 140 -5.21 -18.56 19.73
C LYS A 140 -4.01 -17.63 19.97
N GLU A 141 -2.84 -18.17 20.27
CA GLU A 141 -1.65 -17.38 20.60
C GLU A 141 -1.19 -16.51 19.43
N LEU A 142 -1.10 -17.07 18.22
CA LEU A 142 -0.74 -16.30 17.03
C LEU A 142 -1.82 -15.26 16.71
N HIS A 143 -3.08 -15.68 16.69
CA HIS A 143 -4.20 -14.79 16.37
C HIS A 143 -4.30 -13.59 17.33
N GLU A 144 -3.99 -13.73 18.61
CA GLU A 144 -4.03 -12.63 19.59
C GLU A 144 -2.84 -11.66 19.51
N ASN A 145 -1.79 -12.02 18.78
CA ASN A 145 -0.56 -11.22 18.64
C ASN A 145 -0.31 -10.71 17.21
N ILE A 146 -1.25 -10.96 16.29
CA ILE A 146 -1.25 -10.41 14.94
C ILE A 146 -2.42 -9.43 14.83
N GLU A 147 -2.14 -8.22 14.38
CA GLU A 147 -3.13 -7.19 14.10
C GLU A 147 -3.36 -7.07 12.60
N TRP A 148 -4.63 -7.09 12.20
CA TRP A 148 -5.04 -7.03 10.80
C TRP A 148 -5.77 -5.71 10.59
N THR A 149 -5.06 -4.72 10.06
CA THR A 149 -5.60 -3.39 9.83
C THR A 149 -6.24 -3.32 8.46
N GLU A 150 -7.58 -3.28 8.43
CA GLU A 150 -8.39 -3.14 7.22
C GLU A 150 -8.58 -1.66 6.86
N GLY A 151 -8.16 -1.30 5.65
CA GLY A 151 -8.49 -0.06 4.96
C GLY A 151 -8.97 -0.35 3.53
N PRO A 152 -9.37 0.68 2.75
CA PRO A 152 -9.49 2.08 3.13
C PRO A 152 -10.80 2.38 3.88
N HIS A 153 -10.75 3.27 4.86
CA HIS A 153 -11.92 3.84 5.55
C HIS A 153 -11.77 5.36 5.73
N PRO A 154 -12.85 6.11 6.03
CA PRO A 154 -12.73 7.55 6.25
C PRO A 154 -11.66 7.87 7.32
N GLY A 155 -10.62 8.60 6.93
CA GLY A 155 -9.52 9.00 7.80
C GLY A 155 -8.29 8.08 7.82
N SER A 156 -8.28 6.94 7.12
CA SER A 156 -7.08 6.12 6.93
C SER A 156 -7.20 5.24 5.68
N ASN A 157 -6.16 5.26 4.84
CA ASN A 157 -6.00 4.31 3.74
C ASN A 157 -5.02 3.18 4.08
N TYR A 158 -4.57 3.12 5.33
CA TYR A 158 -3.58 2.15 5.77
C TYR A 158 -4.18 0.75 5.85
N VAL A 159 -3.55 -0.20 5.15
CA VAL A 159 -3.90 -1.63 5.13
C VAL A 159 -2.63 -2.42 5.46
N ALA A 160 -2.64 -3.22 6.52
CA ALA A 160 -1.43 -3.91 6.95
C ALA A 160 -1.71 -5.13 7.81
N VAL A 161 -0.74 -6.05 7.84
CA VAL A 161 -0.64 -7.12 8.83
C VAL A 161 0.55 -6.82 9.73
N GLU A 162 0.27 -6.66 11.02
CA GLU A 162 1.25 -6.25 12.03
C GLU A 162 1.47 -7.36 13.06
N PHE A 163 2.71 -7.48 13.55
CA PHE A 163 3.13 -8.52 14.49
C PHE A 163 3.70 -7.84 15.72
N ARG A 164 3.21 -8.22 16.90
CA ARG A 164 3.66 -7.61 18.16
C ARG A 164 5.13 -7.78 18.48
N CYS A 165 5.76 -8.82 17.95
CA CYS A 165 7.18 -9.06 18.11
C CYS A 165 7.73 -10.01 17.04
N LYS A 166 9.06 -10.10 17.01
CA LYS A 166 9.82 -10.96 16.09
C LYS A 166 9.44 -12.44 16.24
N GLU A 167 9.24 -12.90 17.46
CA GLU A 167 8.87 -14.29 17.74
C GLU A 167 7.50 -14.63 17.14
N THR A 168 6.53 -13.72 17.22
CA THR A 168 5.21 -13.89 16.59
C THR A 168 5.33 -14.00 15.07
N LEU A 169 6.15 -13.14 14.45
CA LEU A 169 6.38 -13.15 13.01
C LEU A 169 7.05 -14.45 12.53
N LEU A 170 8.07 -14.93 13.25
CA LEU A 170 8.73 -16.21 12.96
C LEU A 170 7.79 -17.41 13.15
N ALA A 171 6.95 -17.37 14.19
CA ALA A 171 5.94 -18.39 14.42
C ALA A 171 4.86 -18.39 13.32
N PHE A 172 4.48 -17.21 12.83
CA PHE A 172 3.57 -17.06 11.69
C PHE A 172 4.18 -17.64 10.41
N GLN A 173 5.42 -17.30 10.06
CA GLN A 173 6.13 -17.90 8.90
C GLN A 173 6.15 -19.43 9.00
N LYS A 174 6.50 -19.97 10.18
CA LYS A 174 6.49 -21.41 10.40
C LYS A 174 5.10 -22.01 10.17
N LYS A 175 4.06 -21.35 10.68
CA LYS A 175 2.67 -21.79 10.53
C LYS A 175 2.22 -21.80 9.07
N LEU A 176 2.54 -20.76 8.29
CA LEU A 176 2.25 -20.71 6.86
C LEU A 176 2.94 -21.86 6.10
N ASN A 177 4.21 -22.11 6.42
CA ASN A 177 4.98 -23.22 5.84
C ASN A 177 4.35 -24.60 6.17
N GLU A 178 3.87 -24.79 7.40
CA GLU A 178 3.15 -26.01 7.82
C GLU A 178 1.80 -26.18 7.10
N LEU A 179 1.14 -25.07 6.76
CA LEU A 179 -0.12 -25.04 6.01
C LEU A 179 0.07 -25.21 4.48
N GLY A 180 1.31 -25.41 4.02
CA GLY A 180 1.62 -25.60 2.60
C GLY A 180 1.71 -24.30 1.80
N HIS A 181 1.86 -23.15 2.47
CA HIS A 181 2.14 -21.86 1.85
C HIS A 181 3.59 -21.46 2.16
N PRO A 182 4.57 -21.93 1.37
CA PRO A 182 5.97 -21.70 1.67
C PRO A 182 6.35 -20.22 1.46
N VAL A 183 6.70 -19.53 2.54
CA VAL A 183 7.15 -18.13 2.52
C VAL A 183 8.49 -17.96 3.24
N ASN A 184 9.26 -16.97 2.79
CA ASN A 184 10.46 -16.46 3.44
C ASN A 184 10.19 -15.03 3.90
N ILE A 185 10.45 -14.71 5.17
CA ILE A 185 10.32 -13.34 5.68
C ILE A 185 11.69 -12.82 6.04
N GLU A 186 12.13 -11.77 5.36
CA GLU A 186 13.39 -11.07 5.60
C GLU A 186 13.16 -9.85 6.50
N PHE A 187 13.97 -9.71 7.54
CA PHE A 187 13.89 -8.54 8.42
C PHE A 187 14.68 -7.38 7.80
N VAL A 188 14.01 -6.25 7.62
CA VAL A 188 14.62 -5.01 7.14
C VAL A 188 14.93 -4.11 8.33
N ASN A 189 16.06 -3.40 8.31
CA ASN A 189 16.48 -2.44 9.34
C ASN A 189 16.66 -2.96 10.79
N TRP A 190 16.48 -4.25 11.06
CA TRP A 190 16.63 -4.84 12.39
C TRP A 190 18.06 -4.72 12.96
N ASP A 191 19.09 -4.99 12.15
CA ASP A 191 20.48 -4.99 12.63
C ASP A 191 21.02 -3.58 12.89
N SER A 192 20.44 -2.55 12.26
CA SER A 192 20.82 -1.16 12.53
C SER A 192 20.38 -0.67 13.91
N TYR A 193 19.24 -1.14 14.42
CA TYR A 193 18.72 -0.73 15.73
C TYR A 193 19.47 -1.38 16.90
N VAL A 194 19.83 -2.67 16.79
CA VAL A 194 20.62 -3.38 17.82
C VAL A 194 21.99 -2.71 18.05
N LEU A 195 22.60 -2.17 16.98
CA LEU A 195 23.89 -1.48 17.07
C LEU A 195 23.83 -0.11 17.75
N TRP A 196 22.65 0.51 17.87
CA TRP A 196 22.47 1.77 18.59
C TRP A 196 22.30 1.54 20.09
N GLU A 197 21.55 0.51 20.50
CA GLU A 197 21.35 0.18 21.92
C GLU A 197 22.62 -0.35 22.61
N GLU A 198 23.49 -1.06 21.90
CA GLU A 198 24.79 -1.49 22.46
C GLU A 198 25.78 -0.32 22.68
N LYS A 199 25.51 0.86 22.12
CA LYS A 199 26.42 2.02 22.16
C LYS A 199 25.95 3.18 23.06
N SER A 200 24.79 3.06 23.70
CA SER A 200 24.22 4.02 24.65
C SER A 200 24.33 3.54 26.10
#